data_AF-A0A1I5Y5C5-F1
#
_entry.id   AF-A0A1I5Y5C5-F1
#
_cell.length_a   1.000
_cell.length_b   1.000
_cell.length_c   1.000
_cell.angle_alpha   90.00
_cell.angle_beta   90.00
_cell.angle_gamma   90.00
#
_symmetry.space_group_name_H-M   'P 1'
#
loop_
_entity.id
_entity.type
_entity.pdbx_description
1 polymer ?
#
loop_
_entity_poly.entity_id
_entity_poly.type
_entity_poly.pdbx_seq_one_letter_code
_entity_poly.pdbx_strand_id
1 'polypeptide(L)'
;MTTKEKIIFEINGADVKKLKRFERQHKNCSMGMEGGKFSYTFIPTGLGLAITVECSCGQHLLLGNFLDGPSEEYDEKKLRPLTEADVQNQMFEDAAQMILTLENHRLFKMAMGQEQDFEIVYAYAIGLARYGDPRISKAILYKVSLDAQRREIKNYTGTEEENLAKFFDHFKRVVLEEMDKYHSENERLREKCLRK
;
A
#
# COMPACT_ATOMS: atom_id res chain seq x y z
N MET A 1 13.32 -29.19 40.15
CA MET A 1 12.59 -28.99 38.88
C MET A 1 11.85 -27.68 38.99
N THR A 2 12.39 -26.62 38.41
CA THR A 2 11.74 -25.29 38.38
C THR A 2 10.55 -25.36 37.43
N THR A 3 9.35 -25.16 37.96
CA THR A 3 8.12 -25.01 37.18
C THR A 3 8.30 -23.85 36.20
N LYS A 4 8.32 -24.15 34.90
CA LYS A 4 8.23 -23.13 33.86
C LYS A 4 6.93 -22.37 34.08
N GLU A 5 7.01 -21.11 34.46
CA GLU A 5 5.86 -20.22 34.52
C GLU A 5 5.20 -20.21 33.13
N LYS A 6 3.92 -20.59 33.09
CA LYS A 6 3.12 -20.45 31.87
C LYS A 6 2.88 -18.95 31.69
N ILE A 7 3.51 -18.36 30.69
CA ILE A 7 3.15 -17.01 30.23
C ILE A 7 1.77 -17.14 29.56
N ILE A 8 0.74 -16.68 30.24
CA ILE A 8 -0.61 -16.55 29.70
C ILE A 8 -0.73 -15.15 29.13
N PHE A 9 -1.03 -15.05 27.84
CA PHE A 9 -1.25 -13.78 27.17
C PHE A 9 -2.74 -13.45 27.21
N GLU A 10 -3.10 -12.43 27.98
CA GLU A 10 -4.48 -11.99 28.15
C GLU A 10 -4.68 -10.62 27.49
N ILE A 11 -5.78 -10.48 26.75
CA ILE A 11 -6.25 -9.17 26.26
C ILE A 11 -7.15 -8.54 27.33
N ASN A 12 -7.04 -7.22 27.51
CA ASN A 12 -7.85 -6.52 28.50
C ASN A 12 -9.33 -6.43 28.07
N GLY A 13 -10.22 -6.05 29.00
CA GLY A 13 -11.66 -5.95 28.71
C GLY A 13 -12.04 -4.94 27.62
N ALA A 14 -11.19 -3.93 27.36
CA ALA A 14 -11.40 -2.98 26.26
C ALA A 14 -11.07 -3.61 24.90
N ASP A 15 -9.98 -4.37 24.83
CA ASP A 15 -9.57 -5.12 23.63
C ASP A 15 -10.57 -6.22 23.28
N VAL A 16 -11.19 -6.88 24.28
CA VAL A 16 -12.31 -7.80 24.04
C VAL A 16 -13.50 -7.08 23.37
N LYS A 17 -13.79 -5.83 23.78
CA LYS A 17 -14.86 -5.04 23.14
C LYS A 17 -14.47 -4.65 21.71
N LYS A 18 -13.21 -4.27 21.47
CA LYS A 18 -12.69 -3.96 20.13
C LYS A 18 -12.79 -5.18 19.21
N LEU A 19 -12.34 -6.34 19.67
CA LEU A 19 -12.42 -7.59 18.92
C LEU A 19 -13.87 -7.94 18.58
N LYS A 20 -14.80 -7.86 19.54
CA LYS A 20 -16.23 -8.13 19.29
C LYS A 20 -16.86 -7.17 18.27
N ARG A 21 -16.45 -5.91 18.25
CA ARG A 21 -16.93 -4.94 17.25
C ARG A 21 -16.37 -5.27 15.87
N PHE A 22 -15.08 -5.54 15.78
CA PHE A 22 -14.41 -5.98 14.56
C PHE A 22 -15.04 -7.26 14.00
N GLU A 23 -15.28 -8.27 14.83
CA GLU A 23 -15.95 -9.52 14.42
C GLU A 23 -17.36 -9.28 13.83
N ARG A 24 -18.13 -8.37 14.44
CA ARG A 24 -19.47 -8.01 13.96
C ARG A 24 -19.41 -7.26 12.63
N GLN A 25 -18.51 -6.30 12.53
CA GLN A 25 -18.30 -5.50 11.33
C GLN A 25 -17.90 -6.39 10.15
N HIS A 26 -17.01 -7.35 10.40
CA HIS A 26 -16.53 -8.28 9.39
C HIS A 26 -17.41 -9.52 9.26
N LYS A 27 -18.63 -9.56 9.82
CA LYS A 27 -19.49 -10.77 9.84
C LYS A 27 -19.70 -11.39 8.45
N ASN A 28 -19.74 -10.58 7.40
CA ASN A 28 -20.00 -11.03 6.03
C ASN A 28 -18.75 -11.12 5.15
N CYS A 29 -17.55 -10.83 5.67
CA CYS A 29 -16.31 -11.02 4.92
C CYS A 29 -16.09 -12.50 4.62
N SER A 30 -15.52 -12.80 3.45
CA SER A 30 -15.18 -14.15 3.01
C SER A 30 -14.17 -14.80 3.97
N MET A 31 -14.06 -16.13 3.95
CA MET A 31 -12.99 -16.81 4.68
C MET A 31 -11.65 -16.59 3.98
N GLY A 32 -10.57 -16.45 4.75
CA GLY A 32 -9.22 -16.34 4.23
C GLY A 32 -8.70 -17.66 3.65
N MET A 33 -7.52 -17.63 3.02
CA MET A 33 -6.90 -18.81 2.40
C MET A 33 -6.62 -19.95 3.38
N GLU A 34 -6.44 -19.64 4.67
CA GLU A 34 -6.18 -20.60 5.73
C GLU A 34 -7.47 -21.25 6.29
N GLY A 35 -8.64 -20.95 5.70
CA GLY A 35 -9.95 -21.43 6.16
C GLY A 35 -10.48 -20.73 7.42
N GLY A 36 -9.62 -19.95 8.09
CA GLY A 36 -10.02 -19.02 9.14
C GLY A 36 -10.57 -17.71 8.56
N LYS A 37 -11.46 -17.06 9.30
CA LYS A 37 -11.98 -15.74 8.95
C LYS A 37 -11.03 -14.60 9.34
N PHE A 38 -10.30 -14.82 10.43
CA PHE A 38 -9.29 -13.91 10.94
C PHE A 38 -7.98 -14.66 11.10
N SER A 39 -6.89 -14.01 10.74
CA SER A 39 -5.54 -14.45 11.03
C SER A 39 -5.00 -13.65 12.21
N TYR A 40 -4.34 -14.33 13.14
CA TYR A 40 -3.82 -13.71 14.35
C TYR A 40 -2.30 -13.75 14.34
N THR A 41 -1.66 -12.59 14.35
CA THR A 41 -0.21 -12.46 14.47
C THR A 41 0.14 -11.98 15.86
N PHE A 42 1.03 -12.71 16.52
CA PHE A 42 1.50 -12.41 17.87
C PHE A 42 2.95 -11.94 17.80
N ILE A 43 3.19 -10.67 18.10
CA ILE A 43 4.52 -10.07 18.04
C ILE A 43 4.96 -9.76 19.48
N PRO A 44 5.80 -10.61 20.10
CA PRO A 44 6.40 -10.28 21.38
C PRO A 44 7.35 -9.11 21.18
N THR A 45 7.23 -8.10 22.04
CA THR A 45 8.06 -6.90 22.01
C THR A 45 8.73 -6.73 23.36
N GLY A 46 9.78 -5.90 23.43
CA GLY A 46 10.43 -5.58 24.71
C GLY A 46 9.55 -4.85 25.73
N LEU A 47 8.34 -4.43 25.36
CA LEU A 47 7.41 -3.65 26.19
C LEU A 47 6.05 -4.34 26.40
N GLY A 48 5.83 -5.53 25.82
CA GLY A 48 4.54 -6.23 25.88
C GLY A 48 4.30 -7.14 24.68
N LEU A 49 3.04 -7.48 24.43
CA LEU A 49 2.62 -8.27 23.28
C LEU A 49 1.69 -7.43 22.41
N ALA A 50 2.05 -7.28 21.13
CA ALA A 50 1.16 -6.77 20.11
C ALA A 50 0.47 -7.96 19.42
N ILE A 51 -0.85 -7.91 19.35
CA ILE A 51 -1.67 -8.91 18.67
C ILE A 51 -2.35 -8.22 17.49
N THR A 52 -2.00 -8.61 16.29
CA THR A 52 -2.66 -8.13 15.07
C THR A 52 -3.69 -9.15 14.63
N VAL A 53 -4.94 -8.74 14.51
CA VAL A 53 -6.05 -9.55 14.00
C VAL A 53 -6.38 -9.06 12.61
N GLU A 54 -6.07 -9.85 11.58
CA GLU A 54 -6.28 -9.51 10.19
C GLU A 54 -7.51 -10.22 9.63
N CYS A 55 -8.41 -9.49 8.99
CA CYS A 55 -9.51 -10.06 8.22
C CYS A 55 -9.07 -10.31 6.78
N SER A 56 -9.70 -11.29 6.14
CA SER A 56 -9.55 -11.58 4.70
C SER A 56 -9.74 -10.39 3.74
N CYS A 57 -10.42 -9.32 4.17
CA CYS A 57 -10.56 -8.10 3.38
C CYS A 57 -9.34 -7.16 3.47
N GLY A 58 -8.29 -7.55 4.19
CA GLY A 58 -7.06 -6.77 4.38
C GLY A 58 -7.10 -5.77 5.55
N GLN A 59 -8.24 -5.64 6.26
CA GLN A 59 -8.28 -4.82 7.46
C GLN A 59 -7.67 -5.56 8.64
N HIS A 60 -6.92 -4.83 9.46
CA HIS A 60 -6.31 -5.35 10.66
C HIS A 60 -6.70 -4.54 11.89
N LEU A 61 -6.83 -5.23 13.01
CA LEU A 61 -7.07 -4.69 14.33
C LEU A 61 -5.85 -4.97 15.19
N LEU A 62 -5.30 -3.93 15.82
CA LEU A 62 -4.25 -4.07 16.81
C LEU A 62 -4.87 -4.21 18.21
N LEU A 63 -4.46 -5.24 18.94
CA LEU A 63 -4.85 -5.56 20.31
C LEU A 63 -3.58 -5.75 21.17
N GLY A 64 -3.73 -5.66 22.49
CA GLY A 64 -2.64 -5.91 23.44
C GLY A 64 -2.00 -4.64 24.00
N ASN A 65 -1.30 -4.82 25.12
CA ASN A 65 -0.72 -3.72 25.92
C ASN A 65 0.69 -3.34 25.44
N PHE A 66 0.89 -3.07 24.14
CA PHE A 66 2.15 -2.51 23.66
C PHE A 66 2.10 -0.99 23.83
N LEU A 67 2.61 -0.51 24.97
CA LEU A 67 2.50 0.85 25.53
C LEU A 67 1.21 1.05 26.35
N ASP A 68 1.34 1.40 27.63
CA ASP A 68 0.28 1.95 28.50
C ASP A 68 -0.18 3.35 28.03
N GLY A 69 -0.35 3.54 26.72
CA GLY A 69 -0.99 4.71 26.14
C GLY A 69 -2.51 4.57 26.23
N PRO A 70 -3.26 5.68 26.34
CA PRO A 70 -4.71 5.64 26.28
C PRO A 70 -5.10 4.93 24.99
N SER A 71 -5.81 3.79 25.13
CA SER A 71 -6.27 3.01 24.00
C SER A 71 -7.07 3.95 23.09
N GLU A 72 -6.58 4.26 21.89
CA GLU A 72 -7.36 5.03 20.94
C GLU A 72 -8.72 4.32 20.76
N GLU A 73 -9.81 5.08 20.93
CA GLU A 73 -11.15 4.55 20.79
C GLU A 73 -11.32 4.05 19.36
N TYR A 74 -11.78 2.81 19.24
CA TYR A 74 -12.09 2.19 17.96
C TYR A 74 -13.20 2.99 17.25
N ASP A 75 -12.83 3.65 16.15
CA ASP A 75 -13.71 4.49 15.34
C ASP A 75 -14.32 3.64 14.21
N GLU A 76 -15.57 3.23 14.40
CA GLU A 76 -16.34 2.44 13.44
C GLU A 76 -16.46 3.10 12.06
N LYS A 77 -16.40 4.44 11.98
CA LYS A 77 -16.51 5.17 10.71
C LYS A 77 -15.20 5.12 9.92
N LYS A 78 -14.05 5.16 10.61
CA LYS A 78 -12.72 5.00 10.00
C LYS A 78 -12.40 3.56 9.63
N LEU A 79 -13.02 2.60 10.31
CA LEU A 79 -12.71 1.18 10.18
C LEU A 79 -13.78 0.39 9.42
N ARG A 80 -14.69 1.02 8.66
CA ARG A 80 -15.72 0.33 7.85
C ARG A 80 -15.10 -0.83 7.04
N PRO A 81 -15.79 -1.98 6.84
CA PRO A 81 -15.26 -3.05 6.00
C PRO A 81 -14.84 -2.50 4.64
N LEU A 82 -13.66 -2.89 4.17
CA LEU A 82 -13.22 -2.54 2.83
C LEU A 82 -14.16 -3.18 1.82
N THR A 83 -14.68 -2.36 0.92
CA THR A 83 -15.39 -2.82 -0.27
C THR A 83 -14.38 -3.31 -1.31
N GLU A 84 -14.85 -4.03 -2.31
CA GLU A 84 -14.00 -4.42 -3.45
C GLU A 84 -13.35 -3.21 -4.13
N ALA A 85 -14.06 -2.08 -4.20
CA ALA A 85 -13.52 -0.83 -4.73
C ALA A 85 -12.38 -0.28 -3.88
N ASP A 86 -12.51 -0.34 -2.54
CA ASP A 86 -11.45 0.09 -1.63
C ASP A 86 -10.20 -0.78 -1.79
N VAL A 87 -10.36 -2.10 -1.93
CA VAL A 87 -9.25 -3.04 -2.18
C VAL A 87 -8.56 -2.74 -3.51
N GLN A 88 -9.33 -2.51 -4.59
CA GLN A 88 -8.75 -2.15 -5.88
C GLN A 88 -8.01 -0.80 -5.81
N ASN A 89 -8.59 0.20 -5.15
CA ASN A 89 -7.93 1.50 -4.93
C ASN A 89 -6.63 1.35 -4.17
N GLN A 90 -6.61 0.52 -3.11
CA GLN A 90 -5.38 0.24 -2.37
C GLN A 90 -4.32 -0.42 -3.26
N MET A 91 -4.69 -1.43 -4.06
CA MET A 91 -3.77 -2.08 -4.99
C MET A 91 -3.17 -1.12 -6.02
N PHE A 92 -3.98 -0.18 -6.53
CA PHE A 92 -3.50 0.88 -7.41
C PHE A 92 -2.51 1.82 -6.70
N GLU A 93 -2.87 2.30 -5.50
CA GLU A 93 -2.04 3.21 -4.73
C GLU A 93 -0.70 2.58 -4.32
N ASP A 94 -0.72 1.31 -3.91
CA ASP A 94 0.49 0.56 -3.57
C ASP A 94 1.40 0.41 -4.78
N ALA A 95 0.86 0.04 -5.94
CA ALA A 95 1.63 -0.07 -7.18
C ALA A 95 2.21 1.28 -7.62
N ALA A 96 1.45 2.38 -7.49
CA ALA A 96 1.93 3.72 -7.78
C ALA A 96 3.07 4.12 -6.82
N GLN A 97 2.93 3.82 -5.53
CA GLN A 97 3.93 4.09 -4.51
C GLN A 97 5.25 3.35 -4.79
N MET A 98 5.20 2.10 -5.25
CA MET A 98 6.39 1.32 -5.63
C MET A 98 7.18 2.03 -6.74
N ILE A 99 6.51 2.46 -7.81
CA ILE A 99 7.16 3.18 -8.92
C ILE A 99 7.75 4.50 -8.43
N LEU A 100 6.99 5.30 -7.68
CA LEU A 100 7.46 6.59 -7.15
C LEU A 100 8.62 6.45 -6.15
N THR A 101 8.85 5.27 -5.58
CA THR A 101 10.00 5.05 -4.69
C THR A 101 11.31 5.00 -5.46
N LEU A 102 11.26 4.61 -6.73
CA LEU A 102 12.42 4.61 -7.61
C LEU A 102 12.92 6.02 -7.90
N GLU A 103 12.08 7.06 -7.81
CA GLU A 103 12.50 8.46 -7.98
C GLU A 103 13.63 8.86 -7.00
N ASN A 104 13.67 8.24 -5.82
CA ASN A 104 14.75 8.47 -4.88
C ASN A 104 15.99 7.65 -5.26
N HIS A 105 16.98 8.29 -5.87
CA HIS A 105 18.26 7.70 -6.27
C HIS A 105 18.91 6.86 -5.16
N ARG A 106 18.88 7.33 -3.90
CA ARG A 106 19.49 6.58 -2.78
C ARG A 106 18.76 5.27 -2.53
N LEU A 107 17.42 5.30 -2.51
CA LEU A 107 16.62 4.09 -2.31
C LEU A 107 16.76 3.13 -3.49
N PHE A 108 16.78 3.67 -4.71
CA PHE A 108 17.03 2.88 -5.92
C PHE A 108 18.38 2.15 -5.82
N LYS A 109 19.45 2.87 -5.52
CA LYS A 109 20.81 2.31 -5.42
C LYS A 109 20.91 1.25 -4.32
N MET A 110 20.25 1.47 -3.17
CA MET A 110 20.19 0.48 -2.11
C MET A 110 19.45 -0.80 -2.52
N ALA A 111 18.35 -0.67 -3.27
CA ALA A 111 17.52 -1.81 -3.67
C ALA A 111 18.12 -2.59 -4.85
N MET A 112 18.68 -1.89 -5.85
CA MET A 112 19.11 -2.48 -7.13
C MET A 112 20.62 -2.68 -7.22
N GLY A 113 21.41 -2.11 -6.30
CA GLY A 113 22.87 -2.25 -6.28
C GLY A 113 23.58 -1.58 -7.47
N GLN A 114 22.90 -0.74 -8.24
CA GLN A 114 23.39 -0.06 -9.43
C GLN A 114 22.92 1.40 -9.48
N GLU A 115 23.53 2.20 -10.34
CA GLU A 115 23.09 3.57 -10.57
C GLU A 115 21.71 3.59 -11.23
N GLN A 116 20.95 4.64 -10.94
CA GLN A 116 19.64 4.82 -11.55
C GLN A 116 19.80 5.18 -13.02
N ASP A 117 19.18 4.38 -13.88
CA ASP A 117 19.08 4.65 -15.31
C ASP A 117 17.61 4.65 -15.74
N PHE A 118 17.32 5.34 -16.84
CA PHE A 118 15.93 5.47 -17.32
C PHE A 118 15.34 4.14 -17.75
N GLU A 119 16.16 3.28 -18.36
CA GLU A 119 15.74 2.00 -18.93
C GLU A 119 15.26 1.01 -17.87
N ILE A 120 15.94 0.93 -16.72
CA ILE A 120 15.58 0.10 -15.58
C ILE A 120 14.30 0.61 -14.94
N VAL A 121 14.20 1.91 -14.68
CA VAL A 121 12.99 2.51 -14.09
C VAL A 121 11.79 2.25 -15.00
N TYR A 122 11.95 2.47 -16.30
CA TYR A 122 10.90 2.23 -17.29
C TYR A 122 10.52 0.75 -17.38
N ALA A 123 11.50 -0.16 -17.46
CA ALA A 123 11.25 -1.61 -17.52
C ALA A 123 10.54 -2.11 -16.26
N TYR A 124 10.92 -1.60 -15.09
CA TYR A 124 10.25 -1.91 -13.83
C TYR A 124 8.79 -1.45 -13.83
N ALA A 125 8.54 -0.21 -14.25
CA ALA A 125 7.18 0.34 -14.33
C ALA A 125 6.30 -0.47 -15.30
N ILE A 126 6.83 -0.84 -16.48
CA ILE A 126 6.13 -1.69 -17.44
C ILE A 126 5.87 -3.09 -16.87
N GLY A 127 6.84 -3.65 -16.14
CA GLY A 127 6.70 -4.92 -15.45
C GLY A 127 5.54 -4.89 -14.44
N LEU A 128 5.48 -3.85 -13.62
CA LEU A 128 4.37 -3.63 -12.70
C LEU A 128 3.04 -3.43 -13.43
N ALA A 129 3.00 -2.62 -14.49
CA ALA A 129 1.78 -2.39 -15.25
C ALA A 129 1.18 -3.65 -15.90
N ARG A 130 2.00 -4.67 -16.18
CA ARG A 130 1.54 -5.94 -16.75
C ARG A 130 0.77 -6.80 -15.74
N TYR A 131 1.15 -6.73 -14.47
CA TYR A 131 0.62 -7.61 -13.42
C TYR A 131 -0.18 -6.87 -12.33
N GLY A 132 -0.09 -5.54 -12.31
CA GLY A 132 -0.78 -4.67 -11.38
C GLY A 132 -2.13 -4.17 -11.92
N ASP A 133 -2.66 -3.15 -11.24
CA ASP A 133 -3.92 -2.53 -11.61
C ASP A 133 -3.85 -1.91 -13.03
N PRO A 134 -4.85 -2.13 -13.91
CA PRO A 134 -4.88 -1.57 -15.25
C PRO A 134 -4.72 -0.04 -15.33
N ARG A 135 -5.05 0.69 -14.27
CA ARG A 135 -4.83 2.13 -14.14
C ARG A 135 -3.35 2.50 -14.15
N ILE A 136 -2.47 1.63 -13.64
CA ILE A 136 -1.01 1.83 -13.70
C ILE A 136 -0.51 1.82 -15.14
N SER A 137 -1.02 0.90 -15.98
CA SER A 137 -0.69 0.88 -17.41
C SER A 137 -1.08 2.19 -18.10
N LYS A 138 -2.20 2.80 -17.72
CA LYS A 138 -2.64 4.11 -18.25
C LYS A 138 -1.81 5.28 -17.72
N ALA A 139 -1.20 5.15 -16.54
CA ALA A 139 -0.33 6.16 -15.95
C ALA A 139 1.09 6.17 -16.56
N ILE A 140 1.47 5.13 -17.30
CA ILE A 140 2.78 5.07 -17.95
C ILE A 140 2.74 5.78 -19.30
N LEU A 141 3.61 6.78 -19.46
CA LEU A 141 3.92 7.33 -20.78
C LEU A 141 4.79 6.33 -21.53
N TYR A 142 4.19 5.59 -22.46
CA TYR A 142 4.92 4.64 -23.31
C TYR A 142 6.00 5.33 -24.14
N LYS A 143 7.10 4.65 -24.41
CA LYS A 143 8.20 5.20 -25.24
C LYS A 143 7.76 5.67 -26.61
N VAL A 144 6.77 5.01 -27.16
CA VAL A 144 6.19 5.29 -28.46
C VAL A 144 4.69 5.47 -28.30
N SER A 145 4.16 6.52 -28.90
CA SER A 145 2.72 6.78 -29.00
C SER A 145 2.35 7.22 -30.41
N LEU A 146 1.05 7.31 -30.68
CA LEU A 146 0.54 7.77 -31.98
C LEU A 146 -0.03 9.18 -31.84
N ASP A 147 0.29 10.07 -32.79
CA ASP A 147 -0.34 11.38 -32.89
C ASP A 147 -1.78 11.27 -33.45
N ALA A 148 -2.47 12.41 -33.56
CA ALA A 148 -3.84 12.47 -34.09
C ALA A 148 -3.94 11.96 -35.55
N GLN A 149 -2.82 11.96 -36.28
CA GLN A 149 -2.69 11.48 -37.65
C GLN A 149 -2.14 10.05 -37.74
N ARG A 150 -2.06 9.33 -36.60
CA ARG A 150 -1.49 7.97 -36.48
C ARG A 150 -0.01 7.87 -36.86
N ARG A 151 0.74 8.95 -36.76
CA ARG A 151 2.19 8.93 -36.90
C ARG A 151 2.85 8.61 -35.57
N GLU A 152 3.96 7.90 -35.64
CA GLU A 152 4.74 7.54 -34.48
C GLU A 152 5.39 8.76 -33.83
N ILE A 153 5.18 8.94 -32.53
CA ILE A 153 5.88 9.91 -31.69
C ILE A 153 6.75 9.15 -30.69
N LYS A 154 8.06 9.49 -30.68
CA LYS A 154 8.97 9.08 -29.61
C LYS A 154 8.82 10.03 -28.43
N ASN A 155 8.36 9.50 -27.30
CA ASN A 155 8.08 10.31 -26.12
C ASN A 155 9.33 10.67 -25.31
N TYR A 156 10.44 9.95 -25.50
CA TYR A 156 11.69 10.16 -24.80
C TYR A 156 12.81 10.36 -25.82
N THR A 157 13.37 11.55 -25.86
CA THR A 157 14.45 11.96 -26.79
C THR A 157 15.53 12.78 -26.10
N GLY A 158 15.42 12.99 -24.79
CA GLY A 158 16.33 13.79 -23.99
C GLY A 158 17.45 12.96 -23.38
N THR A 159 18.19 13.58 -22.47
CA THR A 159 19.15 12.91 -21.58
C THR A 159 18.45 11.94 -20.61
N GLU A 160 19.22 11.12 -19.89
CA GLU A 160 18.65 10.24 -18.85
C GLU A 160 17.85 11.03 -17.80
N GLU A 161 18.42 12.13 -17.29
CA GLU A 161 17.75 12.99 -16.30
C GLU A 161 16.47 13.60 -16.86
N GLU A 162 16.49 14.08 -18.11
CA GLU A 162 15.30 14.65 -18.78
C GLU A 162 14.21 13.59 -18.98
N ASN A 163 14.59 12.37 -19.38
CA ASN A 163 13.65 11.29 -19.62
C ASN A 163 13.05 10.76 -18.30
N LEU A 164 13.85 10.65 -17.23
CA LEU A 164 13.38 10.32 -15.89
C LEU A 164 12.42 11.38 -15.35
N ALA A 165 12.78 12.66 -15.44
CA ALA A 165 11.92 13.77 -15.01
C ALA A 165 10.60 13.74 -15.78
N LYS A 166 10.65 13.61 -17.12
CA LYS A 166 9.46 13.53 -17.97
C LYS A 166 8.57 12.34 -17.63
N PHE A 167 9.16 11.18 -17.33
CA PHE A 167 8.44 9.99 -16.91
C PHE A 167 7.71 10.22 -15.58
N PHE A 168 8.43 10.68 -14.55
CA PHE A 168 7.84 10.88 -13.23
C PHE A 168 6.81 12.01 -13.21
N ASP A 169 7.04 13.12 -13.92
CA ASP A 169 6.07 14.22 -14.03
C ASP A 169 4.76 13.74 -14.67
N HIS A 170 4.85 12.98 -15.77
CA HIS A 170 3.67 12.42 -16.40
C HIS A 170 2.96 11.43 -15.47
N PHE A 171 3.72 10.51 -14.86
CA PHE A 171 3.18 9.46 -13.99
C PHE A 171 2.47 10.06 -12.78
N LYS A 172 3.12 10.98 -12.05
CA LYS A 172 2.56 11.70 -10.90
C LYS A 172 1.26 12.41 -11.25
N ARG A 173 1.23 13.12 -12.38
CA ARG A 173 0.03 13.81 -12.86
C ARG A 173 -1.14 12.85 -13.08
N VAL A 174 -0.92 11.75 -13.81
CA VAL A 174 -1.99 10.79 -14.11
C VAL A 174 -2.44 10.04 -12.84
N VAL A 175 -1.53 9.73 -11.93
CA VAL A 175 -1.87 9.14 -10.62
C VAL A 175 -2.76 10.08 -9.81
N LEU A 176 -2.43 11.37 -9.74
CA LEU A 176 -3.28 12.37 -9.06
C LEU A 176 -4.67 12.47 -9.71
N GLU A 177 -4.72 12.57 -11.04
CA GLU A 177 -5.98 12.59 -11.79
C GLU A 177 -6.84 11.35 -11.51
N GLU A 178 -6.23 10.19 -11.31
CA GLU A 178 -6.94 8.95 -10.98
C GLU A 178 -7.39 8.91 -9.51
N MET A 179 -6.53 9.32 -8.56
CA MET A 179 -6.85 9.44 -7.13
C MET A 179 -8.03 10.37 -6.88
N ASP A 180 -8.14 11.45 -7.65
CA ASP A 180 -9.21 12.44 -7.52
C ASP A 180 -10.58 11.87 -7.94
N LYS A 181 -10.63 10.87 -8.84
CA LYS A 181 -11.90 10.26 -9.29
C LYS A 181 -12.65 9.52 -8.19
N TYR A 182 -11.93 8.98 -7.22
CA TYR A 182 -12.51 8.23 -6.10
C TYR A 182 -12.28 8.90 -4.75
N HIS A 183 -11.81 10.15 -4.74
CA HIS A 183 -11.55 10.93 -3.53
C HIS A 183 -10.64 10.19 -2.53
N SER A 184 -9.48 9.72 -3.00
CA SER A 184 -8.49 9.03 -2.15
C SER A 184 -8.15 9.84 -0.89
N GLU A 185 -8.16 9.16 0.26
CA GLU A 185 -7.71 9.68 1.56
C GLU A 185 -6.19 9.49 1.79
N ASN A 186 -5.45 8.94 0.82
CA ASN A 186 -4.01 8.68 0.94
C ASN A 186 -3.18 9.95 0.73
N GLU A 187 -3.16 10.80 1.75
CA GLU A 187 -2.42 12.06 1.77
C GLU A 187 -0.92 11.87 1.52
N ARG A 188 -0.33 10.77 2.02
CA ARG A 188 1.09 10.49 1.83
C ARG A 188 1.45 10.30 0.36
N LEU A 189 0.65 9.55 -0.38
CA LEU A 189 0.86 9.35 -1.81
C LEU A 189 0.61 10.65 -2.58
N ARG A 190 -0.45 11.38 -2.22
CA ARG A 190 -0.76 12.69 -2.81
C ARG A 190 0.40 13.68 -2.66
N GLU A 191 0.95 13.82 -1.46
CA GLU A 191 2.13 14.65 -1.20
C GLU A 191 3.32 14.25 -2.07
N LYS A 192 3.56 12.94 -2.23
CA LYS A 192 4.66 12.43 -3.04
C LYS A 192 4.50 12.79 -4.52
N CYS A 193 3.27 12.79 -5.03
CA CYS A 193 2.98 13.23 -6.40
C CYS A 193 3.09 14.74 -6.60
N LEU A 194 2.93 15.54 -5.54
CA LEU A 194 3.03 17.00 -5.60
C LEU A 194 4.46 17.53 -5.41
N ARG A 195 5.40 16.70 -4.94
CA ARG A 195 6.81 17.07 -4.81
C ARG A 195 7.47 17.15 -6.19
N LYS A 196 8.11 18.29 -6.45
CA LYS A 196 9.01 18.52 -7.59
C LYS A 196 10.39 17.96 -7.32
#